data_AF-A0A957FJ76-F1
#
_entry.id   AF-A0A957FJ76-F1
#
_cell.length_a   1.000
_cell.length_b   1.000
_cell.length_c   1.000
_cell.angle_alpha   90.00
_cell.angle_beta   90.00
_cell.angle_gamma   90.00
#
_symmetry.space_group_name_H-M   'P 1'
#
loop_
_entity.id
_entity.type
_entity.pdbx_description
1 polymer ?
#
loop_
_entity_poly.entity_id
_entity_poly.type
_entity_poly.pdbx_seq_one_letter_code
_entity_poly.pdbx_strand_id
1 'polypeptide(L)'
;IAPALRIRPSTIHPSDTANQIYRAYADDSDAFIISWGGGHEPGPCLKSKDMRHAFEQCTEMEPGDSSMIFFNVTHIGPDVPEAATVTIEAYNEESGAVFAALPVTLQKPESYPDGAIRFEETAVNTWQPKGNMLAQYDPRWWPKDVTYVSAGELPLSIERQDTTLIIKWQGETSATITDDTKPSILDMDGVAFELFHFDEWHIALRVWFFWLDAKVGGGFFIGRHEVPDAERFDMLIRRADGYVTLACTDLHWREVWGEATSSPLKATLGLGREAKLKLAEEEMGKLFDTWKGEKQLDHDRIYNPMRFIERLAEERGKEQAGIQRAKGTEAHLPMLHNVEQRYEEGKPPRMTSSDVRLG
;
A
#
# COMPACT_ATOMS: atom_id res chain seq x y z
N ILE A 1 -23.15 26.74 -8.68
CA ILE A 1 -22.24 26.40 -7.56
C ILE A 1 -22.84 25.16 -6.92
N ALA A 2 -22.10 24.06 -6.92
CA ALA A 2 -22.51 22.86 -6.19
C ALA A 2 -22.06 23.01 -4.72
N PRO A 3 -22.80 22.48 -3.75
CA PRO A 3 -22.40 22.55 -2.34
C PRO A 3 -21.07 21.81 -2.11
N ALA A 4 -20.55 21.87 -0.89
CA ALA A 4 -19.48 20.97 -0.47
C ALA A 4 -19.98 19.51 -0.57
N LEU A 5 -19.37 18.74 -1.48
CA LEU A 5 -19.75 17.36 -1.79
C LEU A 5 -18.62 16.40 -1.45
N ARG A 6 -19.01 15.21 -0.98
CA ARG A 6 -18.14 14.05 -0.79
C ARG A 6 -18.51 12.94 -1.75
N ILE A 7 -17.56 12.05 -2.00
CA ILE A 7 -17.73 10.90 -2.87
C ILE A 7 -17.64 9.62 -2.07
N ARG A 8 -18.57 8.70 -2.30
CA ARG A 8 -18.52 7.33 -1.74
C ARG A 8 -19.14 6.33 -2.70
N PRO A 9 -18.80 5.04 -2.60
CA PRO A 9 -19.61 3.99 -3.21
C PRO A 9 -20.97 3.85 -2.49
N SER A 10 -22.01 3.47 -3.22
CA SER A 10 -23.38 3.35 -2.68
C SER A 10 -23.57 2.15 -1.73
N THR A 11 -22.79 1.09 -1.92
CA THR A 11 -23.03 -0.23 -1.32
C THR A 11 -22.21 -0.41 -0.04
N ILE A 12 -22.52 0.40 0.98
CA ILE A 12 -21.88 0.32 2.31
C ILE A 12 -22.71 -0.58 3.22
N HIS A 13 -22.06 -1.58 3.82
CA HIS A 13 -22.74 -2.45 4.79
C HIS A 13 -22.96 -1.73 6.13
N PRO A 14 -24.19 -1.78 6.70
CA PRO A 14 -24.47 -1.15 7.99
C PRO A 14 -23.59 -1.66 9.14
N SER A 15 -23.20 -2.94 9.09
CA SER A 15 -22.29 -3.55 10.07
C SER A 15 -20.89 -2.95 10.03
N ASP A 16 -20.37 -2.64 8.84
CA ASP A 16 -19.06 -2.01 8.69
C ASP A 16 -19.10 -0.60 9.27
N THR A 17 -20.14 0.19 8.95
CA THR A 17 -20.33 1.53 9.54
C THR A 17 -20.46 1.48 11.07
N ALA A 18 -21.20 0.51 11.61
CA ALA A 18 -21.37 0.34 13.06
C ALA A 18 -20.03 0.02 13.76
N ASN A 19 -19.14 -0.69 13.08
CA ASN A 19 -17.80 -1.02 13.56
C ASN A 19 -16.75 0.04 13.18
N GLN A 20 -17.15 1.15 12.54
CA GLN A 20 -16.26 2.19 12.03
C GLN A 20 -15.23 1.66 11.03
N ILE A 21 -15.64 0.68 10.21
CA ILE A 21 -14.90 0.13 9.08
C ILE A 21 -15.39 0.84 7.81
N TYR A 22 -14.47 1.48 7.09
CA TYR A 22 -14.80 2.30 5.91
C TYR A 22 -14.41 1.58 4.61
N ARG A 23 -15.33 0.74 4.15
CA ARG A 23 -15.30 0.05 2.86
C ARG A 23 -16.72 -0.09 2.30
N ALA A 24 -16.79 -0.39 1.02
CA ALA A 24 -18.00 -0.73 0.29
C ALA A 24 -17.75 -1.90 -0.64
N TYR A 25 -18.80 -2.33 -1.32
CA TYR A 25 -18.75 -3.40 -2.29
C TYR A 25 -19.18 -2.89 -3.67
N ALA A 26 -18.69 -3.51 -4.75
CA ALA A 26 -19.15 -3.13 -6.08
C ALA A 26 -20.66 -3.36 -6.23
N ASP A 27 -21.15 -4.52 -5.80
CA ASP A 27 -22.54 -4.95 -5.87
C ASP A 27 -22.85 -5.95 -4.75
N ASP A 28 -24.08 -6.49 -4.75
CA ASP A 28 -24.57 -7.46 -3.74
C ASP A 28 -23.83 -8.82 -3.76
N SER A 29 -22.93 -9.06 -4.73
CA SER A 29 -22.11 -10.29 -4.76
C SER A 29 -20.93 -10.23 -3.79
N ASP A 30 -20.62 -9.03 -3.27
CA ASP A 30 -19.44 -8.74 -2.46
C ASP A 30 -18.11 -9.10 -3.13
N ALA A 31 -18.09 -9.37 -4.44
CA ALA A 31 -16.90 -9.87 -5.14
C ALA A 31 -15.76 -8.84 -5.21
N PHE A 32 -16.05 -7.55 -5.07
CA PHE A 32 -15.04 -6.50 -5.01
C PHE A 32 -15.27 -5.61 -3.81
N ILE A 33 -14.24 -5.47 -2.97
CA ILE A 33 -14.15 -4.45 -1.93
C ILE A 33 -13.62 -3.16 -2.55
N ILE A 34 -14.22 -2.06 -2.15
CA ILE A 34 -13.77 -0.70 -2.46
C ILE A 34 -13.46 -0.03 -1.14
N SER A 35 -12.20 0.34 -0.93
CA SER A 35 -11.75 1.01 0.29
C SER A 35 -11.28 2.43 0.00
N TRP A 36 -11.61 3.32 0.94
CA TRP A 36 -11.21 4.74 0.92
C TRP A 36 -10.90 5.27 2.34
N GLY A 37 -10.77 4.36 3.31
CA GLY A 37 -10.67 4.68 4.72
C GLY A 37 -9.35 5.32 5.15
N GLY A 38 -9.43 6.00 6.29
CA GLY A 38 -8.34 6.64 7.05
C GLY A 38 -8.35 8.16 6.89
N GLY A 39 -9.04 8.86 7.77
CA GLY A 39 -9.21 10.32 7.74
C GLY A 39 -10.26 10.84 6.77
N HIS A 40 -10.74 10.03 5.82
CA HIS A 40 -11.84 10.33 4.91
C HIS A 40 -13.01 9.39 5.14
N GLU A 41 -13.37 9.15 6.41
CA GLU A 41 -14.47 8.30 6.83
C GLU A 41 -15.78 8.61 6.09
N PRO A 42 -16.18 9.88 5.91
CA PRO A 42 -17.36 10.24 5.15
C PRO A 42 -17.11 10.26 3.63
N GLY A 43 -15.97 9.79 3.15
CA GLY A 43 -15.55 9.82 1.76
C GLY A 43 -14.67 11.03 1.40
N PRO A 44 -13.82 10.93 0.36
CA PRO A 44 -13.01 12.05 -0.12
C PRO A 44 -13.86 13.23 -0.56
N CYS A 45 -13.39 14.46 -0.29
CA CYS A 45 -14.04 15.65 -0.82
C CYS A 45 -13.88 15.72 -2.34
N LEU A 46 -14.95 16.09 -3.04
CA LEU A 46 -14.88 16.33 -4.48
C LEU A 46 -14.03 17.56 -4.82
N LYS A 47 -13.97 18.53 -3.89
CA LYS A 47 -13.03 19.65 -3.89
C LYS A 47 -12.69 19.99 -2.46
N SER A 48 -11.41 20.04 -2.15
CA SER A 48 -10.96 20.39 -0.80
C SER A 48 -10.04 21.58 -0.74
N LYS A 49 -10.06 22.20 0.43
CA LYS A 49 -9.05 23.14 0.86
C LYS A 49 -8.27 22.51 2.00
N ASP A 50 -6.96 22.47 1.84
CA ASP A 50 -6.04 22.13 2.91
C ASP A 50 -6.03 23.24 3.96
N MET A 51 -6.45 22.91 5.17
CA MET A 51 -6.47 23.77 6.33
C MET A 51 -5.30 23.41 7.24
N ARG A 52 -4.31 24.31 7.29
CA ARG A 52 -3.11 24.18 8.15
C ARG A 52 -2.22 22.96 7.83
N HIS A 53 -2.26 22.44 6.60
CA HIS A 53 -1.50 21.24 6.21
C HIS A 53 -1.91 19.99 6.98
N ALA A 54 -3.16 19.97 7.45
CA ALA A 54 -3.58 19.16 8.58
C ALA A 54 -5.07 18.76 8.59
N PHE A 55 -5.97 19.59 8.03
CA PHE A 55 -7.41 19.29 7.94
C PHE A 55 -7.97 19.51 6.53
N GLU A 56 -8.78 18.57 6.04
CA GLU A 56 -9.46 18.66 4.75
C GLU A 56 -10.79 19.30 5.03
N GLN A 57 -11.04 20.45 4.41
CA GLN A 57 -12.37 21.03 4.41
C GLN A 57 -12.93 20.92 3.00
N CYS A 58 -14.05 20.19 2.86
CA CYS A 58 -14.78 20.18 1.60
C CYS A 58 -15.26 21.60 1.29
N THR A 59 -15.12 22.01 0.04
CA THR A 59 -15.51 23.34 -0.43
C THR A 59 -16.47 23.22 -1.61
N GLU A 60 -17.20 24.31 -1.87
CA GLU A 60 -18.13 24.39 -2.99
C GLU A 60 -17.39 24.32 -4.33
N MET A 61 -18.04 23.71 -5.32
CA MET A 61 -17.52 23.64 -6.68
C MET A 61 -18.10 24.71 -7.59
N GLU A 62 -17.23 25.29 -8.40
CA GLU A 62 -17.54 26.20 -9.48
C GLU A 62 -17.63 25.44 -10.83
N PRO A 63 -18.39 25.98 -11.81
CA PRO A 63 -18.41 25.40 -13.15
C PRO A 63 -17.01 25.34 -13.76
N GLY A 64 -16.57 24.15 -14.17
CA GLY A 64 -15.25 23.92 -14.77
C GLY A 64 -14.19 23.39 -13.80
N ASP A 65 -14.48 23.34 -12.50
CA ASP A 65 -13.62 22.65 -11.54
C ASP A 65 -13.51 21.15 -11.86
N SER A 66 -12.32 20.60 -11.64
CA SER A 66 -12.04 19.17 -11.78
C SER A 66 -11.19 18.68 -10.61
N SER A 67 -11.38 17.42 -10.20
CA SER A 67 -10.52 16.77 -9.20
C SER A 67 -10.34 15.31 -9.55
N MET A 68 -9.19 14.77 -9.15
CA MET A 68 -8.87 13.35 -9.30
C MET A 68 -9.12 12.67 -7.97
N ILE A 69 -9.86 11.57 -8.00
CA ILE A 69 -10.19 10.77 -6.82
C ILE A 69 -9.80 9.34 -7.12
N PHE A 70 -9.14 8.72 -6.15
CA PHE A 70 -8.63 7.36 -6.26
C PHE A 70 -9.34 6.50 -5.21
N PHE A 71 -9.75 5.30 -5.64
CA PHE A 71 -10.29 4.25 -4.78
C PHE A 71 -9.42 3.01 -4.92
N ASN A 72 -9.18 2.31 -3.82
CA ASN A 72 -8.58 0.99 -3.89
C ASN A 72 -9.70 -0.02 -4.13
N VAL A 73 -9.55 -0.84 -5.17
CA VAL A 73 -10.51 -1.87 -5.54
C VAL A 73 -9.81 -3.22 -5.45
N THR A 74 -10.33 -4.10 -4.59
CA THR A 74 -9.76 -5.42 -4.30
C THR A 74 -10.80 -6.48 -4.62
N HIS A 75 -10.47 -7.42 -5.52
CA HIS A 75 -11.30 -8.60 -5.72
C HIS A 75 -11.15 -9.56 -4.54
N ILE A 76 -12.27 -9.98 -3.98
CA ILE A 76 -12.35 -10.95 -2.89
C ILE A 76 -13.33 -12.06 -3.27
N GLY A 77 -12.83 -13.05 -4.01
CA GLY A 77 -13.66 -14.18 -4.38
C GLY A 77 -12.90 -15.29 -5.09
N PRO A 78 -13.49 -16.49 -5.17
CA PRO A 78 -12.91 -17.58 -5.94
C PRO A 78 -13.06 -17.38 -7.46
N ASP A 79 -13.92 -16.47 -7.92
CA ASP A 79 -14.14 -16.23 -9.35
C ASP A 79 -14.14 -14.72 -9.63
N VAL A 80 -13.39 -14.30 -10.65
CA VAL A 80 -13.47 -12.90 -11.14
C VAL A 80 -14.64 -12.80 -12.11
N PRO A 81 -15.69 -12.02 -11.78
CA PRO A 81 -16.84 -11.89 -12.66
C PRO A 81 -16.45 -11.15 -13.94
N GLU A 82 -17.14 -11.45 -15.05
CA GLU A 82 -16.91 -10.76 -16.34
C GLU A 82 -17.10 -9.25 -16.23
N ALA A 83 -18.09 -8.83 -15.43
CA ALA A 83 -18.30 -7.45 -15.07
C ALA A 83 -18.93 -7.34 -13.68
N ALA A 84 -18.60 -6.25 -12.98
CA ALA A 84 -19.28 -5.79 -11.76
C ALA A 84 -19.55 -4.29 -11.89
N THR A 85 -20.67 -3.80 -11.35
CA THR A 85 -21.02 -2.38 -11.45
C THR A 85 -21.03 -1.75 -10.08
N VAL A 86 -20.07 -0.87 -9.82
CA VAL A 86 -20.11 0.01 -8.65
C VAL A 86 -20.86 1.29 -8.99
N THR A 87 -21.74 1.73 -8.10
CA THR A 87 -22.28 3.10 -8.18
C THR A 87 -21.53 4.02 -7.22
N ILE A 88 -20.96 5.09 -7.77
CA ILE A 88 -20.27 6.13 -7.02
C ILE A 88 -21.23 7.31 -6.85
N GLU A 89 -21.47 7.72 -5.61
CA GLU A 89 -22.37 8.80 -5.25
C GLU A 89 -21.60 10.05 -4.84
N ALA A 90 -22.00 11.20 -5.38
CA ALA A 90 -21.67 12.51 -4.86
C ALA A 90 -22.79 12.97 -3.92
N TYR A 91 -22.46 13.17 -2.65
CA TYR A 91 -23.45 13.48 -1.63
C TYR A 91 -23.01 14.62 -0.71
N ASN A 92 -23.98 15.29 -0.11
CA ASN A 92 -23.73 16.30 0.92
C ASN A 92 -23.70 15.61 2.30
N GLU A 93 -22.58 15.75 3.02
CA GLU A 93 -22.36 15.07 4.31
C GLU A 93 -23.43 15.44 5.36
N GLU A 94 -23.77 16.73 5.49
CA GLU A 94 -24.67 17.22 6.54
C GLU A 94 -26.12 16.75 6.35
N SER A 95 -26.62 16.80 5.11
CA SER A 95 -28.01 16.42 4.79
C SER A 95 -28.16 14.96 4.39
N GLY A 96 -27.07 14.28 4.02
CA GLY A 96 -27.09 12.95 3.42
C GLY A 96 -27.65 12.91 2.00
N ALA A 97 -28.00 14.05 1.41
CA ALA A 97 -28.63 14.11 0.10
C ALA A 97 -27.63 13.76 -1.02
N VAL A 98 -27.99 12.81 -1.88
CA VAL A 98 -27.24 12.46 -3.08
C VAL A 98 -27.54 13.48 -4.17
N PHE A 99 -26.49 14.15 -4.65
CA PHE A 99 -26.57 15.18 -5.70
C PHE A 99 -26.41 14.57 -7.10
N ALA A 100 -25.55 13.56 -7.23
CA ALA A 100 -25.32 12.82 -8.46
C ALA A 100 -24.85 11.40 -8.16
N ALA A 101 -25.09 10.49 -9.09
CA ALA A 101 -24.59 9.13 -9.04
C ALA A 101 -24.00 8.74 -10.39
N LEU A 102 -22.89 8.00 -10.37
CA LEU A 102 -22.18 7.53 -11.54
C LEU A 102 -21.99 6.01 -11.44
N PRO A 103 -22.65 5.21 -12.29
CA PRO A 103 -22.32 3.79 -12.42
C PRO A 103 -20.98 3.64 -13.14
N VAL A 104 -20.07 2.90 -12.53
CA VAL A 104 -18.78 2.50 -13.09
C VAL A 104 -18.77 0.99 -13.21
N THR A 105 -18.46 0.49 -14.40
CA THR A 105 -18.38 -0.95 -14.66
C THR A 105 -16.91 -1.38 -14.60
N LEU A 106 -16.61 -2.26 -13.64
CA LEU A 106 -15.37 -3.02 -13.59
C LEU A 106 -15.50 -4.18 -14.56
N GLN A 107 -14.55 -4.33 -15.48
CA GLN A 107 -14.55 -5.41 -16.47
C GLN A 107 -13.34 -6.29 -16.25
N LYS A 108 -13.54 -7.61 -16.33
CA LYS A 108 -12.43 -8.55 -16.35
C LYS A 108 -11.61 -8.31 -17.62
N PRO A 109 -10.28 -8.14 -17.54
CA PRO A 109 -9.44 -8.02 -18.72
C PRO A 109 -9.59 -9.25 -19.63
N GLU A 110 -9.64 -9.06 -20.95
CA GLU A 110 -9.70 -10.17 -21.92
C GLU A 110 -8.49 -11.11 -21.79
N SER A 111 -7.35 -10.59 -21.35
CA SER A 111 -6.11 -11.34 -21.12
C SER A 111 -6.07 -12.08 -19.77
N TYR A 112 -7.11 -11.99 -18.95
CA TYR A 112 -7.13 -12.60 -17.62
C TYR A 112 -7.17 -14.14 -17.72
N PRO A 113 -6.16 -14.87 -17.20
CA PRO A 113 -6.10 -16.30 -17.35
C PRO A 113 -6.92 -17.03 -16.28
N ASP A 114 -7.52 -18.17 -16.65
CA ASP A 114 -8.25 -19.06 -15.72
C ASP A 114 -7.39 -19.58 -14.54
N GLY A 115 -6.06 -19.49 -14.66
CA GLY A 115 -5.09 -19.93 -13.67
C GLY A 115 -4.34 -18.80 -12.96
N ALA A 116 -4.85 -17.57 -12.98
CA ALA A 116 -4.22 -16.44 -12.27
C ALA A 116 -3.95 -16.79 -10.80
N ILE A 117 -2.76 -16.45 -10.32
CA ILE A 117 -2.39 -16.68 -8.92
C ILE A 117 -3.24 -15.80 -8.01
N ARG A 118 -3.79 -16.41 -6.96
CA ARG A 118 -4.45 -15.76 -5.82
C ARG A 118 -3.97 -16.36 -4.51
N PHE A 119 -4.11 -15.62 -3.41
CA PHE A 119 -3.89 -16.20 -2.08
C PHE A 119 -5.19 -16.78 -1.54
N GLU A 120 -5.15 -18.03 -1.12
CA GLU A 120 -6.26 -18.69 -0.42
C GLU A 120 -5.85 -18.99 1.02
N GLU A 121 -6.77 -18.74 1.95
CA GLU A 121 -6.61 -19.16 3.33
C GLU A 121 -6.79 -20.69 3.41
N THR A 122 -5.70 -21.40 3.67
CA THR A 122 -5.65 -22.88 3.73
C THR A 122 -5.86 -23.43 5.13
N ALA A 123 -5.61 -22.59 6.13
CA ALA A 123 -5.94 -22.78 7.53
C ALA A 123 -6.12 -21.39 8.16
N VAL A 124 -6.78 -21.31 9.32
CA VAL A 124 -6.98 -20.04 10.03
C VAL A 124 -5.65 -19.29 10.13
N ASN A 125 -5.63 -18.04 9.67
CA ASN A 125 -4.47 -17.16 9.65
C ASN A 125 -3.30 -17.69 8.80
N THR A 126 -3.55 -18.53 7.80
CA THR A 126 -2.51 -19.12 6.93
C THR A 126 -2.92 -19.10 5.46
N TRP A 127 -2.18 -18.35 4.65
CA TRP A 127 -2.43 -18.17 3.22
C TRP A 127 -1.36 -18.82 2.36
N GLN A 128 -1.79 -19.38 1.22
CA GLN A 128 -0.89 -19.93 0.20
C GLN A 128 -1.34 -19.49 -1.20
N PRO A 129 -0.40 -19.28 -2.14
CA PRO A 129 -0.75 -18.99 -3.52
C PRO A 129 -1.39 -20.22 -4.20
N LYS A 130 -2.44 -19.98 -4.97
CA LYS A 130 -3.19 -20.95 -5.76
C LYS A 130 -3.36 -20.43 -7.17
N GLY A 131 -3.19 -21.32 -8.15
CA GLY A 131 -3.11 -20.96 -9.58
C GLY A 131 -1.74 -21.32 -10.16
N ASN A 132 -1.51 -20.97 -11.41
CA ASN A 132 -0.27 -21.26 -12.14
C ASN A 132 0.17 -20.14 -13.09
N MET A 133 -0.48 -18.98 -13.07
CA MET A 133 -0.15 -17.82 -13.90
C MET A 133 0.12 -16.59 -13.03
N LEU A 134 1.35 -16.08 -13.09
CA LEU A 134 1.74 -14.83 -12.42
C LEU A 134 1.59 -13.66 -13.38
N ALA A 135 0.99 -12.57 -12.91
CA ALA A 135 1.09 -11.29 -13.62
C ALA A 135 2.54 -10.79 -13.61
N GLN A 136 2.96 -10.12 -14.66
CA GLN A 136 4.23 -9.39 -14.68
C GLN A 136 4.18 -8.27 -13.63
N TYR A 137 5.28 -8.09 -12.90
CA TYR A 137 5.37 -7.07 -11.88
C TYR A 137 5.19 -5.67 -12.47
N ASP A 138 4.31 -4.90 -11.83
CA ASP A 138 3.96 -3.54 -12.23
C ASP A 138 4.14 -2.56 -11.06
N PRO A 139 5.00 -1.53 -11.20
CA PRO A 139 5.09 -0.45 -10.22
C PRO A 139 3.83 0.44 -10.29
N ARG A 140 3.42 1.00 -9.15
CA ARG A 140 2.19 1.80 -9.03
C ARG A 140 2.17 3.03 -9.96
N TRP A 141 3.34 3.64 -10.17
CA TRP A 141 3.47 4.91 -10.88
C TRP A 141 3.86 4.79 -12.36
N TRP A 142 4.22 3.59 -12.80
CA TRP A 142 4.56 3.33 -14.20
C TRP A 142 3.85 2.08 -14.69
N PRO A 143 2.50 2.11 -14.71
CA PRO A 143 1.72 0.96 -15.09
C PRO A 143 2.08 0.49 -16.50
N LYS A 144 2.25 -0.81 -16.65
CA LYS A 144 2.47 -1.50 -17.92
C LYS A 144 1.26 -2.35 -18.25
N ASP A 145 1.12 -2.70 -19.53
CA ASP A 145 0.12 -3.69 -19.94
C ASP A 145 0.34 -4.99 -19.17
N VAL A 146 -0.73 -5.50 -18.54
CA VAL A 146 -0.66 -6.71 -17.73
C VAL A 146 -0.48 -7.91 -18.64
N THR A 147 0.63 -8.62 -18.43
CA THR A 147 0.94 -9.89 -19.09
C THR A 147 1.08 -10.98 -18.04
N TYR A 148 0.84 -12.23 -18.44
CA TYR A 148 0.91 -13.37 -17.53
C TYR A 148 1.91 -14.40 -18.01
N VAL A 149 2.63 -14.99 -17.06
CA VAL A 149 3.61 -16.06 -17.31
C VAL A 149 3.37 -17.23 -16.37
N SER A 150 3.84 -18.41 -16.75
CA SER A 150 3.75 -19.60 -15.90
C SER A 150 4.50 -19.35 -14.58
N ALA A 151 3.84 -19.66 -13.47
CA ALA A 151 4.35 -19.40 -12.12
C ALA A 151 5.53 -20.32 -11.74
N GLY A 152 5.52 -21.56 -12.25
CA GLY A 152 6.34 -22.65 -11.73
C GLY A 152 5.89 -23.09 -10.33
N GLU A 153 6.79 -23.72 -9.58
CA GLU A 153 6.55 -24.03 -8.17
C GLU A 153 6.68 -22.77 -7.30
N LEU A 154 5.71 -22.58 -6.40
CA LEU A 154 5.67 -21.47 -5.46
C LEU A 154 5.54 -22.02 -4.03
N PRO A 155 6.65 -22.45 -3.39
CA PRO A 155 6.64 -22.94 -2.01
C PRO A 155 6.53 -21.78 -1.00
N LEU A 156 5.67 -20.80 -1.29
CA LEU A 156 5.40 -19.62 -0.48
C LEU A 156 4.21 -19.90 0.44
N SER A 157 4.33 -19.53 1.71
CA SER A 157 3.19 -19.46 2.62
C SER A 157 3.30 -18.22 3.49
N ILE A 158 2.16 -17.65 3.87
CA ILE A 158 2.08 -16.51 4.77
C ILE A 158 1.27 -16.96 5.98
N GLU A 159 1.80 -16.74 7.17
CA GLU A 159 1.14 -17.07 8.42
C GLU A 159 1.00 -15.82 9.29
N ARG A 160 -0.16 -15.61 9.87
CA ARG A 160 -0.36 -14.60 10.91
C ARG A 160 -0.24 -15.25 12.29
N GLN A 161 0.65 -14.69 13.12
CA GLN A 161 0.80 -15.03 14.52
C GLN A 161 0.66 -13.75 15.34
N ASP A 162 -0.43 -13.64 16.10
CA ASP A 162 -0.82 -12.43 16.84
C ASP A 162 -0.86 -11.19 15.93
N THR A 163 0.07 -10.24 16.13
CA THR A 163 0.22 -9.02 15.33
C THR A 163 1.34 -9.11 14.30
N THR A 164 1.85 -10.31 14.00
CA THR A 164 2.96 -10.49 13.05
C THR A 164 2.53 -11.35 11.87
N LEU A 165 2.82 -10.88 10.65
CA LEU A 165 2.83 -11.70 9.44
C LEU A 165 4.21 -12.31 9.25
N ILE A 166 4.24 -13.62 9.02
CA ILE A 166 5.45 -14.41 8.78
C ILE A 166 5.36 -14.95 7.36
N ILE A 167 6.24 -14.45 6.50
CA ILE A 167 6.36 -14.88 5.10
C ILE A 167 7.42 -15.98 5.06
N LYS A 168 7.03 -17.16 4.57
CA LYS A 168 7.90 -18.34 4.49
C LYS A 168 8.08 -18.81 3.05
N TRP A 169 9.29 -19.25 2.74
CA TRP A 169 9.64 -19.91 1.49
C TRP A 169 10.24 -21.28 1.81
N GLN A 170 9.65 -22.36 1.25
CA GLN A 170 10.04 -23.74 1.56
C GLN A 170 10.01 -24.07 3.06
N GLY A 171 9.13 -23.39 3.82
CA GLY A 171 9.00 -23.55 5.27
C GLY A 171 9.95 -22.69 6.11
N GLU A 172 10.95 -22.05 5.49
CA GLU A 172 11.89 -21.15 6.17
C GLU A 172 11.40 -19.69 6.10
N THR A 173 11.65 -18.91 7.15
CA THR A 173 11.19 -17.51 7.20
C THR A 173 12.01 -16.62 6.26
N SER A 174 11.35 -16.05 5.25
CA SER A 174 11.92 -15.06 4.33
C SER A 174 11.80 -13.64 4.87
N ALA A 175 10.64 -13.32 5.44
CA ALA A 175 10.36 -11.99 5.96
C ALA A 175 9.33 -12.01 7.11
N THR A 176 9.34 -10.98 7.94
CA THR A 176 8.35 -10.76 8.99
C THR A 176 7.86 -9.31 8.97
N ILE A 177 6.55 -9.09 9.06
CA ILE A 177 5.94 -7.76 9.20
C ILE A 177 5.20 -7.71 10.54
N THR A 178 5.64 -6.84 11.44
CA THR A 178 4.97 -6.64 12.75
C THR A 178 4.04 -5.44 12.69
N ASP A 179 2.79 -5.64 13.05
CA ASP A 179 1.77 -4.60 13.19
C ASP A 179 1.74 -4.06 14.64
N ASP A 180 2.18 -2.82 14.81
CA ASP A 180 2.17 -2.08 16.08
C ASP A 180 0.96 -1.13 16.19
N THR A 181 -0.01 -1.19 15.28
CA THR A 181 -1.21 -0.35 15.36
C THR A 181 -2.15 -0.80 16.49
N LYS A 182 -2.99 0.15 16.91
CA LYS A 182 -4.02 -0.08 17.95
C LYS A 182 -5.32 0.60 17.54
N PRO A 183 -6.41 -0.15 17.25
CA PRO A 183 -6.45 -1.61 17.07
C PRO A 183 -5.52 -2.10 15.94
N SER A 184 -5.20 -3.40 15.92
CA SER A 184 -4.36 -4.00 14.87
C SER A 184 -5.10 -4.00 13.54
N ILE A 185 -4.45 -3.55 12.46
CA ILE A 185 -5.01 -3.62 11.10
C ILE A 185 -5.24 -5.07 10.69
N LEU A 186 -4.38 -5.98 11.16
CA LEU A 186 -4.50 -7.42 10.89
C LEU A 186 -5.80 -8.02 11.46
N ASP A 187 -6.35 -7.46 12.55
CA ASP A 187 -7.63 -7.90 13.13
C ASP A 187 -8.86 -7.46 12.33
N MET A 188 -8.68 -6.58 11.34
CA MET A 188 -9.78 -5.90 10.64
C MET A 188 -9.97 -6.37 9.20
N ASP A 189 -9.37 -7.50 8.82
CA ASP A 189 -9.24 -7.95 7.43
C ASP A 189 -8.66 -6.88 6.50
N GLY A 190 -7.84 -5.98 7.06
CA GLY A 190 -7.21 -4.87 6.37
C GLY A 190 -5.94 -5.27 5.63
N VAL A 191 -5.76 -6.54 5.26
CA VAL A 191 -4.56 -7.04 4.59
C VAL A 191 -4.90 -7.74 3.28
N ALA A 192 -4.13 -7.48 2.23
CA ALA A 192 -4.19 -8.24 0.98
C ALA A 192 -2.79 -8.59 0.47
N PHE A 193 -2.73 -9.64 -0.35
CA PHE A 193 -1.48 -10.16 -0.89
C PHE A 193 -1.58 -10.28 -2.41
N GLU A 194 -0.53 -9.86 -3.10
CA GLU A 194 -0.40 -10.02 -4.55
C GLU A 194 0.97 -10.63 -4.87
N LEU A 195 1.01 -11.47 -5.89
CA LEU A 195 2.23 -12.13 -6.32
C LEU A 195 2.47 -11.91 -7.80
N PHE A 196 3.68 -11.47 -8.13
CA PHE A 196 4.07 -11.14 -9.49
C PHE A 196 5.32 -11.92 -9.92
N HIS A 197 5.40 -12.17 -11.21
CA HIS A 197 6.66 -12.50 -11.85
C HIS A 197 7.46 -11.20 -12.01
N PHE A 198 8.62 -11.14 -11.37
CA PHE A 198 9.53 -10.02 -11.55
C PHE A 198 10.50 -10.33 -12.71
N ASP A 199 11.30 -11.39 -12.54
CA ASP A 199 12.23 -11.93 -13.53
C ASP A 199 12.37 -13.47 -13.36
N GLU A 200 13.30 -14.09 -14.09
CA GLU A 200 13.56 -15.53 -14.03
C GLU A 200 14.07 -16.02 -12.65
N TRP A 201 14.64 -15.12 -11.84
CA TRP A 201 15.25 -15.40 -10.54
C TRP A 201 14.34 -15.04 -9.36
N HIS A 202 13.36 -14.15 -9.56
CA HIS A 202 12.58 -13.54 -8.50
C HIS A 202 11.07 -13.59 -8.76
N ILE A 203 10.34 -13.65 -7.66
CA ILE A 203 8.95 -13.23 -7.56
C ILE A 203 8.90 -11.93 -6.77
N ALA A 204 7.89 -11.10 -7.02
CA ALA A 204 7.59 -9.97 -6.15
C ALA A 204 6.34 -10.29 -5.35
N LEU A 205 6.47 -10.34 -4.02
CA LEU A 205 5.34 -10.38 -3.09
C LEU A 205 5.01 -8.96 -2.68
N ARG A 206 3.78 -8.51 -2.95
CA ARG A 206 3.23 -7.26 -2.46
C ARG A 206 2.24 -7.55 -1.35
N VAL A 207 2.41 -6.85 -0.23
CA VAL A 207 1.52 -6.94 0.94
C VAL A 207 0.92 -5.57 1.18
N TRP A 208 -0.40 -5.45 1.03
CA TRP A 208 -1.16 -4.24 1.29
C TRP A 208 -1.74 -4.23 2.69
N PHE A 209 -1.78 -3.06 3.31
CA PHE A 209 -2.41 -2.77 4.58
C PHE A 209 -3.35 -1.58 4.41
N PHE A 210 -4.64 -1.82 4.53
CA PHE A 210 -5.67 -0.81 4.33
C PHE A 210 -6.06 -0.19 5.67
N TRP A 211 -6.00 1.13 5.76
CA TRP A 211 -6.46 1.86 6.93
C TRP A 211 -7.98 1.95 6.93
N LEU A 212 -8.64 1.00 7.59
CA LEU A 212 -10.10 0.89 7.54
C LEU A 212 -10.82 1.61 8.69
N ASP A 213 -10.12 2.11 9.72
CA ASP A 213 -10.71 2.78 10.89
C ASP A 213 -9.84 3.97 11.38
N ALA A 214 -10.50 5.10 11.65
CA ALA A 214 -9.90 6.33 12.18
C ALA A 214 -9.16 6.17 13.51
N LYS A 215 -9.51 5.14 14.29
CA LYS A 215 -8.93 4.87 15.61
C LYS A 215 -7.58 4.16 15.52
N VAL A 216 -7.25 3.56 14.38
CA VAL A 216 -5.98 2.87 14.19
C VAL A 216 -4.84 3.87 14.43
N GLY A 217 -3.90 3.48 15.30
CA GLY A 217 -2.81 4.36 15.73
C GLY A 217 -3.11 5.16 17.01
N GLY A 218 -4.22 4.87 17.70
CA GLY A 218 -4.52 5.42 19.02
C GLY A 218 -4.85 6.92 19.04
N GLY A 219 -5.39 7.45 17.94
CA GLY A 219 -5.77 8.87 17.84
C GLY A 219 -4.59 9.85 17.79
N PHE A 220 -3.37 9.37 17.50
CA PHE A 220 -2.17 10.21 17.39
C PHE A 220 -2.21 11.18 16.19
N PHE A 221 -3.25 11.10 15.36
CA PHE A 221 -3.48 11.98 14.22
C PHE A 221 -4.04 13.35 14.66
N ILE A 222 -3.16 14.22 15.20
CA ILE A 222 -3.40 15.66 15.17
C ILE A 222 -2.94 16.16 13.79
N GLY A 223 -3.80 15.97 12.81
CA GLY A 223 -3.81 16.71 11.55
C GLY A 223 -2.62 16.51 10.60
N ARG A 224 -2.65 15.44 9.80
CA ARG A 224 -1.97 15.39 8.49
C ARG A 224 -2.84 14.69 7.47
N HIS A 225 -2.87 15.27 6.27
CA HIS A 225 -3.79 15.03 5.15
C HIS A 225 -3.43 13.90 4.20
N GLU A 226 -2.75 12.90 4.69
CA GLU A 226 -2.52 11.74 3.83
C GLU A 226 -3.69 10.81 4.09
N VAL A 227 -3.95 9.89 3.15
CA VAL A 227 -4.92 8.77 3.26
C VAL A 227 -6.27 9.11 2.57
N PRO A 228 -6.95 8.23 1.79
CA PRO A 228 -6.91 6.77 1.81
C PRO A 228 -5.51 6.21 1.62
N ASP A 229 -4.93 5.73 2.71
CA ASP A 229 -3.63 5.07 2.74
C ASP A 229 -4.00 3.62 2.63
N ALA A 230 -3.46 3.04 1.58
CA ALA A 230 -3.03 1.67 1.66
C ALA A 230 -1.51 1.75 1.78
N GLU A 231 -1.01 1.25 2.88
CA GLU A 231 0.43 1.05 3.04
C GLU A 231 0.79 -0.27 2.40
N ARG A 232 1.99 -0.38 1.85
CA ARG A 232 2.44 -1.65 1.30
C ARG A 232 3.91 -1.90 1.46
N PHE A 233 4.23 -3.19 1.43
CA PHE A 233 5.57 -3.67 1.22
C PHE A 233 5.63 -4.48 -0.07
N ASP A 234 6.62 -4.20 -0.90
CA ASP A 234 6.98 -5.05 -2.02
C ASP A 234 8.29 -5.77 -1.68
N MET A 235 8.36 -7.08 -1.87
CA MET A 235 9.53 -7.90 -1.55
C MET A 235 9.91 -8.73 -2.76
N LEU A 236 11.13 -8.54 -3.28
CA LEU A 236 11.68 -9.42 -4.30
C LEU A 236 12.28 -10.66 -3.64
N ILE A 237 11.54 -11.76 -3.68
CA ILE A 237 11.94 -13.04 -3.09
C ILE A 237 12.63 -13.86 -4.18
N ARG A 238 13.88 -14.24 -3.94
CA ARG A 238 14.65 -15.10 -4.84
C ARG A 238 14.08 -16.51 -4.83
N ARG A 239 13.75 -17.03 -6.01
CA ARG A 239 13.12 -18.34 -6.20
C ARG A 239 13.96 -19.51 -5.68
N ALA A 240 15.29 -19.40 -5.76
CA ALA A 240 16.20 -20.48 -5.41
C ALA A 240 16.16 -20.85 -3.92
N ASP A 241 16.02 -19.86 -3.04
CA ASP A 241 16.22 -20.05 -1.59
C ASP A 241 15.32 -19.17 -0.71
N GLY A 242 14.46 -18.35 -1.30
CA GLY A 242 13.54 -17.50 -0.56
C GLY A 242 14.17 -16.26 0.05
N TYR A 243 15.44 -15.95 -0.25
CA TYR A 243 16.08 -14.74 0.23
C TYR A 243 15.41 -13.50 -0.38
N VAL A 244 15.00 -12.55 0.44
CA VAL A 244 14.55 -11.23 -0.05
C VAL A 244 15.79 -10.45 -0.47
N THR A 245 15.91 -10.11 -1.76
CA THR A 245 17.05 -9.34 -2.28
C THR A 245 16.81 -7.84 -2.20
N LEU A 246 15.65 -7.40 -2.66
CA LEU A 246 15.20 -6.01 -2.63
C LEU A 246 13.86 -5.93 -1.91
N ALA A 247 13.62 -4.83 -1.22
CA ALA A 247 12.33 -4.52 -0.63
C ALA A 247 11.97 -3.06 -0.86
N CYS A 248 10.68 -2.79 -0.95
CA CYS A 248 10.14 -1.46 -1.10
C CYS A 248 8.99 -1.22 -0.15
N THR A 249 8.86 0.05 0.23
CA THR A 249 7.70 0.57 0.92
C THR A 249 7.18 1.80 0.22
N ASP A 250 5.91 2.11 0.40
CA ASP A 250 5.37 3.41 0.02
C ASP A 250 5.67 4.42 1.13
N LEU A 251 6.07 5.64 0.75
CA LEU A 251 6.29 6.77 1.64
C LEU A 251 5.66 8.00 0.97
N HIS A 252 4.47 8.38 1.41
CA HIS A 252 3.78 9.58 0.91
C HIS A 252 3.66 9.56 -0.62
N TRP A 253 3.19 8.43 -1.14
CA TRP A 253 3.06 8.15 -2.58
C TRP A 253 4.39 7.97 -3.31
N ARG A 254 5.51 7.86 -2.62
CA ARG A 254 6.81 7.54 -3.23
C ARG A 254 7.14 6.09 -2.98
N GLU A 255 7.35 5.33 -4.04
CA GLU A 255 8.00 4.02 -3.93
C GLU A 255 9.45 4.21 -3.52
N VAL A 256 9.81 3.57 -2.41
CA VAL A 256 11.14 3.63 -1.84
C VAL A 256 11.71 2.22 -1.79
N TRP A 257 12.55 1.89 -2.76
CA TRP A 257 13.25 0.62 -2.84
C TRP A 257 14.59 0.65 -2.12
N GLY A 258 15.01 -0.49 -1.61
CA GLY A 258 16.37 -0.70 -1.11
C GLY A 258 16.79 -2.17 -1.16
N GLU A 259 18.07 -2.40 -0.92
CA GLU A 259 18.66 -3.73 -0.83
C GLU A 259 18.49 -4.29 0.58
N ALA A 260 17.93 -5.48 0.68
CA ALA A 260 17.82 -6.19 1.94
C ALA A 260 19.19 -6.76 2.34
N THR A 261 19.58 -6.51 3.58
CA THR A 261 20.93 -6.77 4.07
C THR A 261 21.03 -7.91 5.07
N SER A 262 19.88 -8.46 5.48
CA SER A 262 19.78 -9.65 6.31
C SER A 262 18.55 -10.47 5.93
N SER A 263 18.61 -11.77 6.19
CA SER A 263 17.44 -12.64 6.19
C SER A 263 17.19 -13.20 7.60
N PRO A 264 15.92 -13.23 8.07
CA PRO A 264 14.74 -12.72 7.38
C PRO A 264 14.72 -11.19 7.28
N LEU A 265 14.09 -10.67 6.22
CA LEU A 265 13.73 -9.25 6.17
C LEU A 265 12.78 -8.95 7.33
N LYS A 266 12.96 -7.81 7.99
CA LYS A 266 12.04 -7.36 9.03
C LYS A 266 11.36 -6.08 8.59
N ALA A 267 10.06 -5.97 8.85
CA ALA A 267 9.28 -4.77 8.59
C ALA A 267 8.32 -4.50 9.76
N THR A 268 7.90 -3.24 9.90
CA THR A 268 6.94 -2.83 10.93
C THR A 268 5.91 -1.89 10.34
N LEU A 269 4.66 -2.02 10.74
CA LEU A 269 3.59 -1.08 10.46
C LEU A 269 3.18 -0.37 11.75
N GLY A 270 2.94 0.94 11.65
CA GLY A 270 2.55 1.74 12.80
C GLY A 270 3.70 2.07 13.76
N LEU A 271 3.33 2.66 14.89
CA LEU A 271 4.26 3.24 15.84
C LEU A 271 4.69 2.25 16.93
N GLY A 272 5.85 1.62 16.72
CA GLY A 272 6.53 0.85 17.75
C GLY A 272 6.95 1.70 18.97
N ARG A 273 7.20 1.06 20.11
CA ARG A 273 7.54 1.76 21.38
C ARG A 273 8.76 2.66 21.24
N GLU A 274 9.81 2.19 20.57
CA GLU A 274 11.04 2.96 20.35
C GLU A 274 10.80 4.17 19.44
N ALA A 275 9.99 4.03 18.39
CA ALA A 275 9.62 5.12 17.51
C ALA A 275 8.77 6.17 18.24
N LYS A 276 7.85 5.75 19.11
CA LYS A 276 7.08 6.67 19.99
C LYS A 276 7.98 7.44 20.95
N LEU A 277 8.97 6.78 21.54
CA LEU A 277 9.94 7.43 22.43
C LEU A 277 10.82 8.42 21.65
N LYS A 278 11.33 8.01 20.48
CA LYS A 278 12.12 8.89 19.61
C LYS A 278 11.32 10.10 19.14
N LEU A 279 10.06 9.92 18.75
CA LEU A 279 9.16 11.03 18.42
C LEU A 279 8.86 11.92 19.61
N ALA A 280 8.66 11.36 20.81
CA ALA A 280 8.45 12.16 22.00
C ALA A 280 9.71 12.99 22.33
N GLU A 281 10.89 12.41 22.15
CA GLU A 281 12.19 13.10 22.29
C GLU A 281 12.39 14.16 21.20
N GLU A 282 12.02 13.88 19.95
CA GLU A 282 12.12 14.80 18.81
C GLU A 282 11.07 15.91 18.85
N GLU A 283 9.83 15.66 19.26
CA GLU A 283 8.80 16.68 19.49
C GLU A 283 9.18 17.59 20.66
N MET A 284 9.73 17.03 21.74
CA MET A 284 10.32 17.84 22.80
C MET A 284 11.57 18.60 22.32
N GLY A 285 12.34 18.05 21.37
CA GLY A 285 13.47 18.72 20.72
C GLY A 285 13.06 19.84 19.75
N LYS A 286 11.97 19.66 19.00
CA LYS A 286 11.40 20.66 18.06
C LYS A 286 10.79 21.86 18.80
N LEU A 287 10.40 21.70 20.06
CA LEU A 287 10.08 22.82 20.97
C LEU A 287 11.31 23.71 21.26
N PHE A 288 12.53 23.22 21.03
CA PHE A 288 13.78 23.96 21.22
C PHE A 288 14.53 24.29 19.92
N ASP A 289 14.27 23.59 18.82
CA ASP A 289 14.91 23.85 17.52
C ASP A 289 13.87 24.06 16.42
N THR A 290 13.54 25.32 16.16
CA THR A 290 13.02 25.76 14.86
C THR A 290 14.06 25.44 13.77
N TRP A 291 13.83 24.31 13.08
CA TRP A 291 14.16 24.05 11.68
C TRP A 291 15.61 24.38 11.23
N LYS A 292 16.53 23.43 11.42
CA LYS A 292 17.63 23.24 10.45
C LYS A 292 17.07 22.48 9.26
N GLY A 293 16.76 23.23 8.20
CA GLY A 293 16.30 22.70 6.93
C GLY A 293 17.38 21.88 6.23
N GLU A 294 17.37 20.57 6.42
CA GLU A 294 17.87 19.67 5.40
C GLU A 294 16.78 19.54 4.35
N LYS A 295 16.99 20.22 3.20
CA LYS A 295 16.17 19.95 2.02
C LYS A 295 16.38 18.48 1.66
N GLN A 296 15.33 17.66 1.73
CA GLN A 296 15.31 16.42 0.97
C GLN A 296 15.63 16.82 -0.48
N LEU A 297 16.76 16.33 -0.98
CA LEU A 297 17.14 16.52 -2.36
C LEU A 297 16.21 15.64 -3.18
N ASP A 298 15.13 16.21 -3.69
CA ASP A 298 14.37 15.54 -4.74
C ASP A 298 15.12 15.64 -6.06
N HIS A 299 14.96 14.62 -6.91
CA HIS A 299 15.46 14.70 -8.28
C HIS A 299 14.76 15.88 -8.99
N ASP A 300 15.49 16.58 -9.84
CA ASP A 300 14.98 17.70 -10.64
C ASP A 300 14.12 17.23 -11.83
N ARG A 301 13.90 15.93 -11.99
CA ARG A 301 13.29 15.29 -13.16
C ARG A 301 12.49 14.07 -12.77
N ILE A 302 11.54 13.74 -13.67
CA ILE A 302 10.77 12.52 -13.53
C ILE A 302 11.67 11.28 -13.61
N TYR A 303 11.75 10.50 -12.54
CA TYR A 303 12.63 9.34 -12.45
C TYR A 303 11.87 8.05 -12.17
N ASN A 304 11.89 7.15 -13.16
CA ASN A 304 11.40 5.78 -13.03
C ASN A 304 12.53 4.88 -12.48
N PRO A 305 12.42 4.32 -11.26
CA PRO A 305 13.48 3.52 -10.66
C PRO A 305 13.59 2.11 -11.23
N MET A 306 12.63 1.65 -12.03
CA MET A 306 12.55 0.25 -12.49
C MET A 306 13.81 -0.23 -13.19
N ARG A 307 14.41 0.57 -14.08
CA ARG A 307 15.63 0.16 -14.79
C ARG A 307 16.83 -0.07 -13.87
N PHE A 308 16.85 0.61 -12.72
CA PHE A 308 17.91 0.43 -11.73
C PHE A 308 17.61 -0.79 -10.86
N ILE A 309 16.35 -0.97 -10.45
CA ILE A 309 15.87 -2.12 -9.68
C ILE A 309 16.06 -3.42 -10.48
N GLU A 310 15.65 -3.46 -11.75
CA GLU A 310 15.78 -4.62 -12.65
C GLU A 310 17.25 -5.07 -12.76
N ARG A 311 18.17 -4.13 -12.89
CA ARG A 311 19.61 -4.42 -12.96
C ARG A 311 20.16 -5.00 -11.66
N LEU A 312 19.81 -4.38 -10.52
CA LEU A 312 20.23 -4.89 -9.22
C LEU A 312 19.63 -6.26 -8.93
N ALA A 313 18.36 -6.48 -9.27
CA ALA A 313 17.72 -7.79 -9.14
C ALA A 313 18.46 -8.84 -9.98
N GLU A 314 18.80 -8.54 -11.23
CA GLU A 314 19.57 -9.47 -12.08
C GLU A 314 20.96 -9.78 -11.48
N GLU A 315 21.67 -8.77 -10.98
CA GLU A 315 22.96 -8.93 -10.29
C GLU A 315 22.82 -9.84 -9.06
N ARG A 316 21.83 -9.57 -8.19
CA ARG A 316 21.62 -10.29 -6.92
C ARG A 316 20.98 -11.68 -7.08
N GLY A 317 20.22 -11.90 -8.15
CA GLY A 317 19.67 -13.21 -8.50
C GLY A 317 20.76 -14.25 -8.75
N LYS A 318 21.93 -13.80 -9.21
CA LYS A 318 23.09 -14.63 -9.59
C LYS A 318 24.14 -14.79 -8.47
N GLU A 319 24.08 -13.99 -7.40
CA GLU A 319 25.10 -13.96 -6.32
C GLU A 319 24.67 -14.72 -5.04
N GLN A 320 25.63 -15.34 -4.34
CA GLN A 320 25.40 -15.82 -2.97
C GLN A 320 25.45 -14.65 -1.98
N ALA A 321 24.52 -14.63 -1.02
CA ALA A 321 24.21 -13.47 -0.17
C ALA A 321 25.46 -12.89 0.54
N GLY A 322 25.80 -11.64 0.22
CA GLY A 322 26.77 -10.83 0.94
C GLY A 322 26.06 -9.83 1.87
N ILE A 323 26.51 -9.75 3.12
CA ILE A 323 25.94 -8.86 4.15
C ILE A 323 26.61 -7.48 4.05
N GLN A 324 25.81 -6.42 3.94
CA GLN A 324 26.21 -5.04 4.25
C GLN A 324 25.35 -4.47 5.39
N ARG A 325 25.74 -3.33 5.98
CA ARG A 325 25.08 -2.76 7.18
C ARG A 325 24.85 -1.25 7.04
N ALA A 326 23.63 -0.78 7.30
CA ALA A 326 23.31 0.58 7.73
C ALA A 326 21.82 0.76 8.14
N LYS A 327 21.59 1.89 8.83
CA LYS A 327 20.43 2.29 9.65
C LYS A 327 19.38 3.09 8.86
N GLY A 328 18.13 3.09 9.34
CA GLY A 328 17.09 4.07 8.97
C GLY A 328 15.97 4.16 10.01
N THR A 329 15.45 5.36 10.25
CA THR A 329 14.34 5.71 11.17
C THR A 329 13.27 6.51 10.42
N GLU A 330 11.98 6.28 10.69
CA GLU A 330 10.91 7.29 10.75
C GLU A 330 9.56 6.64 11.16
N ALA A 331 8.63 7.42 11.69
CA ALA A 331 7.80 7.02 12.83
C ALA A 331 6.28 7.21 12.60
N HIS A 332 5.68 6.52 11.64
CA HIS A 332 4.22 6.30 11.48
C HIS A 332 3.92 5.50 10.22
N LEU A 333 4.90 5.46 9.33
CA LEU A 333 4.90 4.86 8.01
C LEU A 333 5.37 3.41 8.09
N PRO A 334 5.01 2.56 7.12
CA PRO A 334 5.61 1.25 6.95
C PRO A 334 7.14 1.37 6.94
N MET A 335 7.76 0.64 7.86
CA MET A 335 9.20 0.64 8.06
C MET A 335 9.81 -0.65 7.55
N LEU A 336 10.84 -0.54 6.74
CA LEU A 336 11.74 -1.65 6.40
C LEU A 336 12.97 -1.60 7.31
N HIS A 337 13.28 -2.71 7.96
CA HIS A 337 14.47 -2.88 8.78
C HIS A 337 15.52 -3.67 7.99
N ASN A 338 16.78 -3.30 8.16
CA ASN A 338 17.91 -3.92 7.46
C ASN A 338 17.76 -3.82 5.94
N VAL A 339 17.31 -2.66 5.46
CA VAL A 339 17.23 -2.31 4.04
C VAL A 339 18.03 -1.04 3.81
N GLU A 340 18.90 -1.06 2.81
CA GLU A 340 19.78 0.07 2.47
C GLU A 340 19.42 0.67 1.11
N GLN A 341 19.37 2.00 1.06
CA GLN A 341 19.34 2.71 -0.21
C GLN A 341 20.77 2.99 -0.68
N ARG A 342 21.05 2.73 -1.95
CA ARG A 342 22.33 3.16 -2.55
C ARG A 342 22.31 4.65 -2.84
N TYR A 343 23.23 5.38 -2.23
CA TYR A 343 23.52 6.78 -2.53
C TYR A 343 24.75 6.86 -3.43
N GLU A 344 24.66 7.66 -4.49
CA GLU A 344 25.86 8.20 -5.15
C GLU A 344 26.24 9.49 -4.43
N GLU A 345 27.53 9.70 -4.17
CA GLU A 345 28.01 10.89 -3.47
C GLU A 345 27.51 12.17 -4.16
N GLY A 346 26.79 13.02 -3.40
CA GLY A 346 26.21 14.27 -3.89
C GLY A 346 24.93 14.12 -4.73
N LYS A 347 24.30 12.95 -4.79
CA LYS A 347 23.04 12.73 -5.52
C LYS A 347 21.96 12.06 -4.67
N PRO A 348 20.67 12.31 -4.93
CA PRO A 348 19.61 11.57 -4.28
C PRO A 348 19.64 10.08 -4.65
N PRO A 349 19.04 9.21 -3.82
CA PRO A 349 18.98 7.78 -4.07
C PRO A 349 18.26 7.50 -5.40
N ARG A 350 18.79 6.57 -6.18
CA ARG A 350 18.21 6.14 -7.48
C ARG A 350 17.18 5.03 -7.34
N MET A 351 16.82 4.66 -6.12
CA MET A 351 15.84 3.61 -5.85
C MET A 351 14.49 4.19 -5.40
N THR A 352 14.29 5.49 -5.58
CA THR A 352 13.05 6.16 -5.19
C THR A 352 12.33 6.72 -6.42
N SER A 353 11.00 6.64 -6.42
CA SER A 353 10.19 7.45 -7.34
C SER A 353 10.17 8.89 -6.84
N SER A 354 10.54 9.84 -7.68
CA SER A 354 10.51 11.28 -7.34
C SER A 354 9.17 11.96 -7.63
N ASP A 355 8.23 11.31 -8.32
CA ASP A 355 7.18 12.03 -9.06
C ASP A 355 5.76 11.54 -8.82
N VAL A 356 5.13 12.12 -7.81
CA VAL A 356 3.66 12.09 -7.72
C VAL A 356 3.03 13.48 -7.81
N ARG A 357 3.78 14.54 -7.47
CA ARG A 357 3.23 15.91 -7.43
C ARG A 357 3.44 16.73 -8.71
N LEU A 358 4.25 16.24 -9.65
CA LEU A 358 4.62 16.95 -10.88
C LEU A 358 3.90 16.40 -12.13
N GLY A 359 3.07 15.36 -11.96
CA GLY A 359 2.29 14.72 -13.02
C GLY A 359 0.91 15.35 -13.17
#